data_AF-A0A8K9UGJ7-F1
#
_entry.id   AF-A0A8K9UGJ7-F1
#
_cell.length_a   1.000
_cell.length_b   1.000
_cell.length_c   1.000
_cell.angle_alpha   90.00
_cell.angle_beta   90.00
_cell.angle_gamma   90.00
#
_symmetry.space_group_name_H-M   'P 1'
#
loop_
_entity.id
_entity.type
_entity.pdbx_description
1 polymer ?
#
loop_
_entity_poly.entity_id
_entity_poly.type
_entity_poly.pdbx_seq_one_letter_code
_entity_poly.pdbx_strand_id
1 'polypeptide(L)'
;MQSSGHRQRDTEQHQPLLSADNDPEAGAGDGLWFIQDGCGIVCGVVTWLLVLYADFVVNLVMLLPNKSLWYSVINGALFNFLVVMALASHLRAMLSDPGAVPKGNATKEYTDSLQLKPGEVIYKCPKCCSIKPQRAHHCSICKRCIRKMDHHCPWVNNCVGEKNQRFFVLFTMYIALISVYALCLSFLQFYSCVKDQWNECTDFSPPVAMMLMIFLCLEAFLFLTFTVVMFGTQIHSICNDETEIERLKNEKPTWERRVRWEGMKAVFGGPPSFLWFNPFTGLRLRRLLMTRTRRSGVEFSV
;
A
#
# COMPACT_ATOMS: atom_id res chain seq x y z
N MET A 1 43.71 -53.62 -14.06
CA MET A 1 43.23 -52.74 -15.16
C MET A 1 41.72 -52.75 -15.15
N GLN A 2 41.10 -51.58 -15.37
CA GLN A 2 39.64 -51.28 -15.45
C GLN A 2 38.88 -51.32 -14.09
N SER A 3 37.91 -50.47 -13.77
CA SER A 3 37.25 -49.32 -14.44
C SER A 3 36.57 -48.43 -13.38
N SER A 4 36.42 -47.15 -13.69
CA SER A 4 35.57 -46.16 -13.00
C SER A 4 34.07 -46.50 -13.11
N GLY A 5 33.28 -46.15 -12.09
CA GLY A 5 31.82 -46.21 -12.10
C GLY A 5 31.20 -45.21 -11.13
N HIS A 6 30.41 -44.29 -11.69
CA HIS A 6 29.55 -43.31 -11.01
C HIS A 6 28.68 -43.93 -9.91
N ARG A 7 28.52 -43.22 -8.78
CA ARG A 7 27.38 -43.44 -7.87
C ARG A 7 26.44 -42.25 -7.95
N GLN A 8 25.34 -42.44 -8.67
CA GLN A 8 24.14 -41.61 -8.62
C GLN A 8 23.70 -41.41 -7.17
N ARG A 9 23.40 -40.16 -6.80
CA ARG A 9 22.71 -39.83 -5.56
C ARG A 9 21.23 -39.92 -5.88
N ASP A 10 20.62 -41.04 -5.51
CA ASP A 10 19.19 -41.23 -5.67
C ASP A 10 18.41 -40.25 -4.80
N THR A 11 17.43 -39.67 -5.48
CA THR A 11 16.44 -38.72 -5.01
C THR A 11 15.41 -39.49 -4.21
N GLU A 12 15.37 -39.32 -2.88
CA GLU A 12 14.20 -39.71 -2.08
C GLU A 12 14.21 -39.00 -0.73
N GLN A 13 13.47 -37.89 -0.63
CA GLN A 13 12.79 -37.52 0.62
C GLN A 13 11.59 -36.63 0.34
N HIS A 14 10.46 -37.28 0.04
CA HIS A 14 9.16 -36.78 0.45
C HIS A 14 8.90 -37.29 1.86
N GLN A 15 8.79 -36.38 2.83
CA GLN A 15 7.92 -36.55 3.98
C GLN A 15 7.54 -35.18 4.55
N PRO A 16 6.38 -35.10 5.23
CA PRO A 16 5.27 -34.32 4.72
C PRO A 16 5.13 -33.04 5.52
N LEU A 17 4.45 -32.09 4.89
CA LEU A 17 3.86 -30.93 5.50
C LEU A 17 3.01 -31.35 6.71
N LEU A 18 3.63 -31.36 7.90
CA LEU A 18 2.94 -31.54 9.17
C LEU A 18 2.07 -30.30 9.38
N SER A 19 0.77 -30.49 9.11
CA SER A 19 -0.36 -29.82 9.73
C SER A 19 -0.23 -28.31 9.88
N ALA A 20 -0.73 -27.61 8.86
CA ALA A 20 -1.20 -26.24 8.90
C ALA A 20 -2.46 -26.05 9.81
N ASP A 21 -2.51 -26.74 10.94
CA ASP A 21 -3.60 -26.68 11.92
C ASP A 21 -2.97 -26.65 13.31
N ASN A 22 -2.46 -25.47 13.68
CA ASN A 22 -2.38 -24.90 15.03
C ASN A 22 -1.42 -23.71 15.01
N ASP A 23 -1.65 -22.75 14.11
CA ASP A 23 -1.22 -21.38 14.37
C ASP A 23 -2.09 -20.85 15.51
N PRO A 24 -1.53 -20.42 16.65
CA PRO A 24 -2.25 -19.57 17.59
C PRO A 24 -2.56 -18.17 16.99
N GLU A 25 -2.23 -17.94 15.71
CA GLU A 25 -2.50 -16.69 14.98
C GLU A 25 -3.97 -16.48 14.58
N ALA A 26 -4.89 -17.36 14.98
CA ALA A 26 -6.34 -17.14 14.86
C ALA A 26 -6.90 -16.12 15.89
N GLY A 27 -6.09 -15.14 16.29
CA GLY A 27 -6.43 -14.13 17.30
C GLY A 27 -5.95 -12.71 16.96
N ALA A 28 -5.40 -12.45 15.77
CA ALA A 28 -5.25 -11.08 15.28
C ALA A 28 -6.61 -10.64 14.74
N GLY A 29 -7.45 -10.13 15.63
CA GLY A 29 -8.79 -9.68 15.28
C GLY A 29 -8.79 -8.78 14.05
N ASP A 30 -9.87 -8.87 13.26
CA ASP A 30 -10.27 -7.97 12.17
C ASP A 30 -10.49 -6.52 12.67
N GLY A 31 -9.53 -5.99 13.43
CA GLY A 31 -9.51 -4.66 14.00
C GLY A 31 -8.84 -3.70 13.04
N LEU A 32 -9.36 -2.47 13.02
CA LEU A 32 -8.77 -1.35 12.31
C LEU A 32 -7.32 -1.13 12.79
N TRP A 33 -6.34 -1.21 11.90
CA TRP A 33 -4.96 -0.86 12.23
C TRP A 33 -4.78 0.64 12.08
N PHE A 34 -4.40 1.35 13.15
CA PHE A 34 -4.18 2.79 13.08
C PHE A 34 -3.09 3.22 14.06
N ILE A 35 -2.14 4.01 13.57
CA ILE A 35 -1.03 4.53 14.36
C ILE A 35 -1.39 5.93 14.88
N GLN A 36 -1.24 6.14 16.18
CA GLN A 36 -1.42 7.46 16.81
C GLN A 36 -0.14 8.31 16.66
N ASP A 37 0.24 8.60 15.43
CA ASP A 37 1.35 9.49 15.08
C ASP A 37 0.79 10.83 14.59
N GLY A 38 0.96 11.89 15.38
CA GLY A 38 0.40 13.22 15.05
C GLY A 38 0.90 13.76 13.72
N CYS A 39 2.17 13.52 13.37
CA CYS A 39 2.72 13.91 12.07
C CYS A 39 2.02 13.14 10.94
N GLY A 40 1.92 11.81 11.07
CA GLY A 40 1.25 10.96 10.09
C GLY A 40 -0.23 11.29 9.89
N ILE A 41 -0.96 11.61 10.96
CA ILE A 41 -2.36 12.03 10.88
C ILE A 41 -2.50 13.33 10.07
N VAL A 42 -1.66 14.34 10.36
CA VAL A 42 -1.66 15.61 9.63
C VAL A 42 -1.32 15.38 8.16
N CYS A 43 -0.29 14.60 7.85
CA CYS A 43 0.07 14.26 6.47
C CYS A 43 -1.09 13.56 5.74
N GLY A 44 -1.75 12.60 6.39
CA GLY A 44 -2.91 11.90 5.82
C GLY A 44 -4.08 12.85 5.53
N VAL A 45 -4.41 13.77 6.46
CA VAL A 45 -5.46 14.79 6.23
C VAL A 45 -5.10 15.71 5.07
N VAL A 46 -3.85 16.18 5.02
CA VAL A 46 -3.35 17.02 3.93
C VAL A 46 -3.46 16.31 2.58
N THR A 47 -3.12 15.01 2.50
CA THR A 47 -3.30 14.22 1.27
C THR A 47 -4.75 14.23 0.78
N TRP A 48 -5.73 14.05 1.68
CA TRP A 48 -7.14 14.10 1.28
C TRP A 48 -7.57 15.49 0.81
N LEU A 49 -7.13 16.56 1.50
CA LEU A 49 -7.45 17.92 1.09
C LEU A 49 -6.87 18.29 -0.28
N LEU A 50 -5.63 17.85 -0.57
CA LEU A 50 -4.99 18.05 -1.86
C LEU A 50 -5.74 17.35 -3.00
N VAL A 51 -6.07 16.07 -2.81
CA VAL A 51 -6.86 15.32 -3.80
C VAL A 51 -8.25 15.95 -4.02
N LEU A 52 -8.91 16.41 -2.97
CA LEU A 52 -10.20 17.11 -3.08
C LEU A 52 -10.08 18.48 -3.75
N TYR A 53 -8.98 19.19 -3.53
CA TYR A 53 -8.68 20.44 -4.22
C TYR A 53 -8.49 20.19 -5.73
N ALA A 54 -7.71 19.17 -6.10
CA ALA A 54 -7.53 18.80 -7.50
C ALA A 54 -8.85 18.42 -8.17
N ASP A 55 -9.70 17.65 -7.49
CA ASP A 55 -11.03 17.27 -7.96
C ASP A 55 -11.96 18.49 -8.12
N PHE A 56 -11.93 19.43 -7.18
CA PHE A 56 -12.67 20.69 -7.28
C PHE A 56 -12.23 21.50 -8.51
N VAL A 57 -10.94 21.71 -8.72
CA VAL A 57 -10.45 22.52 -9.85
C VAL A 57 -10.75 21.84 -11.18
N VAL A 58 -10.49 20.53 -11.31
CA VAL A 58 -10.77 19.80 -12.55
C VAL A 58 -12.26 19.83 -12.89
N ASN A 59 -13.13 19.46 -11.94
CA ASN A 59 -14.55 19.33 -12.26
C ASN A 59 -15.24 20.69 -12.38
N LEU A 60 -15.04 21.62 -11.43
CA LEU A 60 -15.82 22.85 -11.37
C LEU A 60 -15.20 24.00 -12.16
N VAL A 61 -13.87 24.05 -12.30
CA VAL A 61 -13.20 25.15 -13.03
C VAL A 61 -12.98 24.80 -14.50
N MET A 62 -12.63 23.54 -14.82
CA MET A 62 -12.33 23.15 -16.21
C MET A 62 -13.50 22.47 -16.93
N LEU A 63 -14.09 21.45 -16.32
CA LEU A 63 -15.03 20.56 -17.02
C LEU A 63 -16.46 21.10 -17.02
N LEU A 64 -16.97 21.61 -15.91
CA LEU A 64 -18.35 22.11 -15.82
C LEU A 64 -18.64 23.27 -16.81
N PRO A 65 -17.75 24.25 -16.99
CA PRO A 65 -17.99 25.35 -17.94
C PRO A 65 -17.75 24.96 -19.41
N ASN A 66 -17.25 23.75 -19.68
CA ASN A 66 -16.91 23.35 -21.03
C ASN A 66 -18.18 23.21 -21.90
N LYS A 67 -18.15 23.79 -23.10
CA LYS A 67 -19.29 23.81 -24.04
C LYS A 67 -19.72 22.40 -24.49
N SER A 68 -18.83 21.41 -24.45
CA SER A 68 -19.11 20.03 -24.84
C SER A 68 -19.46 19.17 -23.63
N LEU A 69 -20.76 18.92 -23.41
CA LEU A 69 -21.25 18.07 -22.32
C LEU A 69 -20.57 16.68 -22.30
N TRP A 70 -20.42 16.04 -23.45
CA TRP A 70 -19.80 14.72 -23.54
C TRP A 70 -18.33 14.73 -23.12
N TYR A 71 -17.60 15.79 -23.48
CA TYR A 71 -16.22 15.97 -23.05
C TYR A 71 -16.15 16.08 -21.52
N SER A 72 -17.02 16.90 -20.91
CA SER A 72 -17.09 17.10 -19.46
C SER A 72 -17.45 15.81 -18.72
N VAL A 73 -18.47 15.10 -19.18
CA VAL A 73 -18.96 13.88 -18.53
C VAL A 73 -17.92 12.76 -18.61
N ILE A 74 -17.29 12.54 -19.78
CA ILE A 74 -16.31 11.47 -19.94
C ILE A 74 -15.05 11.76 -19.12
N ASN A 75 -14.47 12.95 -19.24
CA ASN A 75 -13.27 13.31 -18.50
C ASN A 75 -13.55 13.38 -16.99
N GLY A 76 -14.71 13.90 -16.59
CA GLY A 76 -15.12 13.97 -15.19
C GLY A 76 -15.27 12.57 -14.61
N ALA A 77 -15.95 11.66 -15.29
CA ALA A 77 -16.10 10.28 -14.85
C ALA A 77 -14.75 9.55 -14.73
N LEU A 78 -13.85 9.71 -15.71
CA LEU A 78 -12.51 9.10 -15.69
C LEU A 78 -11.65 9.66 -14.54
N PHE A 79 -11.63 10.99 -14.37
CA PHE A 79 -10.86 11.64 -13.32
C PHE A 79 -11.37 11.24 -11.93
N ASN A 80 -12.69 11.32 -11.71
CA ASN A 80 -13.31 10.92 -10.44
C ASN A 80 -13.10 9.43 -10.14
N PHE A 81 -13.14 8.57 -11.16
CA PHE A 81 -12.81 7.15 -10.99
C PHE A 81 -11.38 6.98 -10.46
N LEU A 82 -10.40 7.67 -11.05
CA LEU A 82 -9.01 7.63 -10.56
C LEU A 82 -8.90 8.17 -9.13
N VAL A 83 -9.58 9.28 -8.81
CA VAL A 83 -9.63 9.87 -7.46
C VAL A 83 -10.16 8.86 -6.44
N VAL A 84 -11.29 8.20 -6.72
CA VAL A 84 -11.85 7.16 -5.84
C VAL A 84 -10.87 6.01 -5.64
N MET A 85 -10.19 5.57 -6.70
CA MET A 85 -9.21 4.49 -6.62
C MET A 85 -7.96 4.90 -5.83
N ALA A 86 -7.49 6.14 -5.97
CA ALA A 86 -6.38 6.69 -5.19
C ALA A 86 -6.73 6.77 -3.70
N LEU A 87 -7.88 7.37 -3.35
CA LEU A 87 -8.33 7.53 -1.97
C LEU A 87 -8.63 6.18 -1.31
N ALA A 88 -9.22 5.23 -2.03
CA ALA A 88 -9.43 3.87 -1.53
C ALA A 88 -8.10 3.15 -1.27
N SER A 89 -7.13 3.26 -2.19
CA SER A 89 -5.79 2.68 -2.02
C SER A 89 -5.06 3.31 -0.83
N HIS A 90 -5.13 4.64 -0.70
CA HIS A 90 -4.58 5.39 0.41
C HIS A 90 -5.16 4.93 1.75
N LEU A 91 -6.50 4.90 1.85
CA LEU A 91 -7.21 4.46 3.04
C LEU A 91 -6.83 3.03 3.44
N ARG A 92 -6.70 2.12 2.46
CA ARG A 92 -6.23 0.75 2.71
C ARG A 92 -4.78 0.71 3.20
N ALA A 93 -3.89 1.51 2.64
CA ALA A 93 -2.50 1.59 3.09
C ALA A 93 -2.40 2.12 4.53
N MET A 94 -3.22 3.12 4.88
CA MET A 94 -3.31 3.68 6.23
C MET A 94 -3.85 2.67 7.25
N LEU A 95 -4.92 1.96 6.89
CA LEU A 95 -5.74 1.23 7.86
C LEU A 95 -5.50 -0.29 7.93
N SER A 96 -4.60 -0.81 7.09
CA SER A 96 -4.25 -2.24 7.08
C SER A 96 -3.02 -2.51 7.95
N ASP A 97 -3.04 -3.64 8.67
CA ASP A 97 -1.86 -4.16 9.35
C ASP A 97 -0.72 -4.35 8.32
N PRO A 98 0.45 -3.72 8.48
CA PRO A 98 1.57 -3.84 7.56
C PRO A 98 2.31 -5.19 7.69
N GLY A 99 1.95 -6.04 8.64
CA GLY A 99 2.63 -7.29 8.97
C GLY A 99 3.30 -7.22 10.34
N ALA A 100 2.60 -6.69 11.34
CA ALA A 100 3.13 -6.46 12.67
C ALA A 100 3.33 -7.77 13.45
N VAL A 101 4.57 -8.02 13.87
CA VAL A 101 4.93 -9.17 14.70
C VAL A 101 4.29 -9.06 16.09
N PRO A 102 3.68 -10.14 16.64
CA PRO A 102 3.16 -10.16 18.00
C PRO A 102 4.20 -9.76 19.05
N LYS A 103 3.80 -8.97 20.05
CA LYS A 103 4.65 -8.63 21.20
C LYS A 103 4.68 -9.78 22.19
N GLY A 104 5.77 -9.87 22.96
CA GLY A 104 5.87 -10.83 24.07
C GLY A 104 6.01 -12.29 23.66
N ASN A 105 6.12 -12.60 22.35
CA ASN A 105 6.28 -13.98 21.90
C ASN A 105 7.69 -14.56 22.18
N ALA A 106 8.63 -13.79 22.74
CA ALA A 106 9.95 -14.30 23.11
C ALA A 106 9.97 -15.04 24.46
N THR A 107 9.01 -15.93 24.70
CA THR A 107 9.01 -16.82 25.88
C THR A 107 10.03 -17.96 25.70
N LYS A 108 10.50 -18.54 26.81
CA LYS A 108 11.38 -19.72 26.75
C LYS A 108 10.68 -20.89 26.05
N GLU A 109 9.45 -21.18 26.45
CA GLU A 109 8.59 -22.21 25.85
C GLU A 109 8.45 -22.06 24.32
N TYR A 110 8.17 -20.85 23.84
CA TYR A 110 8.06 -20.61 22.40
C TYR A 110 9.42 -20.72 21.70
N THR A 111 10.49 -20.25 22.33
CA THR A 111 11.86 -20.42 21.81
C THR A 111 12.22 -21.90 21.66
N ASP A 112 11.89 -22.73 22.65
CA ASP A 112 12.18 -24.17 22.65
C ASP A 112 11.30 -24.92 21.64
N SER A 113 10.07 -24.43 21.40
CA SER A 113 9.16 -25.00 20.40
C SER A 113 9.61 -24.81 18.94
N LEU A 114 10.52 -23.87 18.66
CA LEU A 114 10.97 -23.56 17.30
C LEU A 114 11.87 -24.63 16.67
N GLN A 115 12.24 -25.70 17.39
CA GLN A 115 13.06 -26.83 16.90
C GLN A 115 14.29 -26.39 16.08
N LEU A 116 15.01 -25.40 16.59
CA LEU A 116 16.16 -24.80 15.90
C LEU A 116 17.23 -25.83 15.57
N LYS A 117 17.82 -25.72 14.39
CA LYS A 117 18.97 -26.54 14.03
C LYS A 117 20.19 -26.11 14.85
N PRO A 118 21.12 -27.03 15.18
CA PRO A 118 22.36 -26.66 15.87
C PRO A 118 23.11 -25.55 15.12
N GLY A 119 23.36 -24.43 15.81
CA GLY A 119 24.03 -23.24 15.24
C GLY A 119 23.10 -22.18 14.64
N GLU A 120 21.77 -22.40 14.64
CA GLU A 120 20.80 -21.41 14.17
C GLU A 120 20.60 -20.28 15.19
N VAL A 121 20.79 -19.03 14.76
CA VAL A 121 20.72 -17.84 15.62
C VAL A 121 19.35 -17.17 15.52
N ILE A 122 18.66 -17.05 16.65
CA ILE A 122 17.43 -16.25 16.75
C ILE A 122 17.76 -14.81 17.14
N TYR A 123 17.23 -13.86 16.38
CA TYR A 123 17.24 -12.46 16.76
C TYR A 123 16.00 -12.13 17.59
N LYS A 124 16.19 -11.38 18.69
CA LYS A 124 15.11 -10.88 19.55
C LYS A 124 15.06 -9.36 19.50
N CYS A 125 13.86 -8.79 19.53
CA CYS A 125 13.66 -7.36 19.70
C CYS A 125 13.46 -7.06 21.18
N PRO A 126 14.38 -6.33 21.85
CA PRO A 126 14.25 -6.01 23.26
C PRO A 126 13.06 -5.09 23.55
N LYS A 127 12.73 -4.17 22.63
CA LYS A 127 11.60 -3.22 22.77
C LYS A 127 10.22 -3.88 22.67
N CYS A 128 10.10 -4.95 21.89
CA CYS A 128 8.84 -5.68 21.70
C CYS A 128 8.75 -6.94 22.56
N CYS A 129 9.86 -7.34 23.21
CA CYS A 129 10.04 -8.66 23.82
C CYS A 129 9.59 -9.78 22.86
N SER A 130 9.96 -9.65 21.59
CA SER A 130 9.49 -10.53 20.52
C SER A 130 10.64 -11.19 19.78
N ILE A 131 10.44 -12.43 19.34
CA ILE A 131 11.30 -13.07 18.35
C ILE A 131 11.13 -12.30 17.05
N LYS A 132 12.25 -11.95 16.42
CA LYS A 132 12.31 -11.13 15.21
C LYS A 132 12.42 -12.08 14.00
N PRO A 133 11.36 -12.24 13.20
CA PRO A 133 11.45 -13.00 11.96
C PRO A 133 12.53 -12.43 11.04
N GLN A 134 13.01 -13.26 10.11
CA GLN A 134 13.90 -12.78 9.05
C GLN A 134 13.27 -11.60 8.32
N ARG A 135 14.08 -10.58 7.96
CA ARG A 135 13.65 -9.35 7.26
C ARG A 135 12.65 -8.47 8.03
N ALA A 136 12.31 -8.80 9.28
CA ALA A 136 11.51 -7.89 10.10
C ALA A 136 12.37 -6.73 10.61
N HIS A 137 11.80 -5.55 10.86
CA HIS A 137 12.51 -4.45 11.51
C HIS A 137 11.61 -3.74 12.52
N HIS A 138 12.20 -3.19 13.59
CA HIS A 138 11.45 -2.46 14.62
C HIS A 138 11.28 -1.01 14.19
N CYS A 139 10.03 -0.56 14.01
CA CYS A 139 9.71 0.84 13.79
C CYS A 139 9.50 1.55 15.14
N SER A 140 10.29 2.58 15.41
CA SER A 140 10.20 3.38 16.63
C SER A 140 8.94 4.24 16.71
N ILE A 141 8.29 4.53 15.58
CA ILE A 141 7.03 5.29 15.51
C ILE A 141 5.85 4.35 15.77
N CYS A 142 5.74 3.26 15.00
CA CYS A 142 4.68 2.25 15.18
C CYS A 142 4.82 1.42 16.48
N LYS A 143 5.98 1.47 17.17
CA LYS A 143 6.29 0.69 18.38
C LYS A 143 6.07 -0.83 18.21
N ARG A 144 6.35 -1.32 17.00
CA ARG A 144 6.16 -2.72 16.58
C ARG A 144 7.28 -3.15 15.65
N CYS A 145 7.58 -4.44 15.66
CA CYS A 145 8.36 -5.06 14.59
C CYS A 145 7.44 -5.33 13.41
N ILE A 146 7.84 -4.94 12.21
CA ILE A 146 7.07 -5.11 10.97
C ILE A 146 7.82 -6.10 10.07
N ARG A 147 7.12 -7.11 9.54
CA ARG A 147 7.67 -8.10 8.59
C ARG A 147 7.92 -7.48 7.22
N LYS A 148 9.07 -7.82 6.61
CA LYS A 148 9.58 -7.19 5.37
C LYS A 148 9.35 -5.67 5.38
N MET A 149 9.77 -5.04 6.47
CA MET A 149 9.58 -3.59 6.64
C MET A 149 10.35 -2.88 5.53
N ASP A 150 9.66 -2.06 4.76
CA ASP A 150 10.28 -1.19 3.78
C ASP A 150 10.63 0.15 4.44
N HIS A 151 9.61 0.92 4.85
CA HIS A 151 9.81 2.17 5.57
C HIS A 151 8.58 2.55 6.42
N HIS A 152 8.72 3.57 7.27
CA HIS A 152 7.58 4.27 7.87
C HIS A 152 7.25 5.49 7.02
N CYS A 153 6.03 5.59 6.55
CA CYS A 153 5.61 6.67 5.67
C CYS A 153 4.59 7.56 6.40
N PRO A 154 4.95 8.82 6.72
CA PRO A 154 4.03 9.76 7.33
C PRO A 154 2.78 10.00 6.47
N TRP A 155 2.93 10.03 5.14
CA TRP A 155 1.82 10.29 4.22
C TRP A 155 0.72 9.24 4.27
N VAL A 156 1.01 7.99 4.64
CA VAL A 156 -0.01 6.96 4.90
C VAL A 156 -0.19 6.65 6.38
N ASN A 157 0.36 7.46 7.29
CA ASN A 157 0.29 7.26 8.75
C ASN A 157 0.57 5.80 9.19
N ASN A 158 1.49 5.11 8.50
CA ASN A 158 1.70 3.68 8.71
C ASN A 158 3.07 3.25 8.19
N CYS A 159 3.53 2.08 8.64
CA CYS A 159 4.61 1.38 7.96
C CYS A 159 4.12 0.79 6.64
N VAL A 160 5.01 0.75 5.65
CA VAL A 160 4.86 -0.06 4.44
C VAL A 160 5.61 -1.37 4.68
N GLY A 161 4.90 -2.49 4.61
CA GLY A 161 5.44 -3.82 4.87
C GLY A 161 4.70 -4.91 4.10
N GLU A 162 5.01 -6.17 4.43
CA GLU A 162 4.55 -7.35 3.68
C GLU A 162 3.04 -7.36 3.36
N LYS A 163 2.18 -6.95 4.30
CA LYS A 163 0.72 -7.10 4.16
C LYS A 163 0.01 -5.90 3.54
N ASN A 164 0.64 -4.73 3.45
CA ASN A 164 0.02 -3.51 2.90
C ASN A 164 0.79 -2.88 1.73
N GLN A 165 1.97 -3.40 1.37
CA GLN A 165 2.81 -2.90 0.28
C GLN A 165 2.03 -2.71 -1.03
N ARG A 166 1.12 -3.64 -1.34
CA ARG A 166 0.24 -3.54 -2.51
C ARG A 166 -0.55 -2.23 -2.56
N PHE A 167 -1.20 -1.86 -1.45
CA PHE A 167 -2.05 -0.67 -1.41
C PHE A 167 -1.23 0.60 -1.54
N PHE A 168 -0.02 0.61 -0.96
CA PHE A 168 0.92 1.71 -1.14
C PHE A 168 1.33 1.87 -2.61
N VAL A 169 1.66 0.77 -3.31
CA VAL A 169 2.01 0.82 -4.74
C VAL A 169 0.85 1.34 -5.59
N LEU A 170 -0.38 0.85 -5.34
CA LEU A 170 -1.57 1.33 -6.03
C LEU A 170 -1.83 2.82 -5.77
N PHE A 171 -1.69 3.26 -4.52
CA PHE A 171 -1.82 4.67 -4.16
C PHE A 171 -0.82 5.54 -4.95
N THR A 172 0.47 5.20 -4.96
CA THR A 172 1.47 5.97 -5.72
C THR A 172 1.20 5.98 -7.22
N MET A 173 0.74 4.85 -7.78
CA MET A 173 0.39 4.75 -9.19
C MET A 173 -0.81 5.64 -9.54
N TYR A 174 -1.88 5.59 -8.73
CA TYR A 174 -3.08 6.38 -9.01
C TYR A 174 -2.85 7.88 -8.82
N ILE A 175 -2.06 8.31 -7.84
CA ILE A 175 -1.68 9.73 -7.73
C ILE A 175 -0.87 10.18 -8.95
N ALA A 176 0.10 9.39 -9.42
CA ALA A 176 0.86 9.71 -10.63
C ALA A 176 -0.07 9.85 -11.86
N LEU A 177 -1.03 8.93 -12.02
CA LEU A 177 -2.01 8.99 -13.11
C LEU A 177 -2.91 10.23 -13.02
N ILE A 178 -3.43 10.55 -11.83
CA ILE A 178 -4.24 11.76 -11.59
C ILE A 178 -3.44 13.02 -11.92
N SER A 179 -2.18 13.11 -11.47
CA SER A 179 -1.32 14.26 -11.75
C SER A 179 -1.07 14.45 -13.24
N VAL A 180 -0.75 13.37 -13.98
CA VAL A 180 -0.60 13.44 -15.45
C VAL A 180 -1.91 13.89 -16.10
N TYR A 181 -3.04 13.32 -15.68
CA TYR A 181 -4.35 13.67 -16.22
C TYR A 181 -4.68 15.15 -15.98
N ALA A 182 -4.45 15.66 -14.76
CA ALA A 182 -4.69 17.04 -14.38
C ALA A 182 -3.83 18.01 -15.20
N LEU A 183 -2.54 17.69 -15.41
CA LEU A 183 -1.63 18.48 -16.24
C LEU A 183 -2.08 18.52 -17.71
N CYS A 184 -2.50 17.37 -18.27
CA CYS A 184 -3.02 17.29 -19.63
C CYS A 184 -4.30 18.12 -19.80
N LEU A 185 -5.26 17.99 -18.88
CA LEU A 185 -6.49 18.81 -18.91
C LEU A 185 -6.17 20.29 -18.75
N SER A 186 -5.26 20.64 -17.85
CA SER A 186 -4.86 22.04 -17.62
C SER A 186 -4.21 22.66 -18.86
N PHE A 187 -3.37 21.89 -19.56
CA PHE A 187 -2.78 22.32 -20.83
C PHE A 187 -3.85 22.52 -21.91
N LEU A 188 -4.79 21.59 -22.05
CA LEU A 188 -5.88 21.69 -23.03
C LEU A 188 -6.80 22.88 -22.73
N GLN A 189 -7.14 23.10 -21.47
CA GLN A 189 -7.94 24.25 -21.03
C GLN A 189 -7.21 25.55 -21.35
N PHE A 190 -5.92 25.67 -20.99
CA PHE A 190 -5.13 26.85 -21.29
C PHE A 190 -5.05 27.12 -22.79
N TYR A 191 -4.81 26.08 -23.60
CA TYR A 191 -4.78 26.20 -25.05
C TYR A 191 -6.12 26.69 -25.62
N SER A 192 -7.24 26.15 -25.14
CA SER A 192 -8.57 26.59 -25.57
C SER A 192 -8.83 28.04 -25.18
N CYS A 193 -8.52 28.44 -23.95
CA CYS A 193 -8.80 29.79 -23.45
C CYS A 193 -7.88 30.87 -24.01
N VAL A 194 -6.71 30.51 -24.50
CA VAL A 194 -5.85 31.43 -25.28
C VAL A 194 -6.39 31.62 -26.69
N LYS A 195 -7.00 30.60 -27.28
CA LYS A 195 -7.61 30.68 -28.61
C LYS A 195 -8.95 31.42 -28.59
N ASP A 196 -9.75 31.17 -27.57
CA ASP A 196 -11.03 31.82 -27.32
C ASP A 196 -10.85 33.07 -26.42
N GLN A 197 -11.94 33.74 -26.04
CA GLN A 197 -11.88 34.80 -25.04
C GLN A 197 -11.99 34.19 -23.63
N TRP A 198 -11.01 34.47 -22.75
CA TRP A 198 -10.97 33.95 -21.36
C TRP A 198 -12.25 34.16 -20.56
N ASN A 199 -13.03 35.20 -20.85
CA ASN A 199 -14.30 35.49 -20.17
C ASN A 199 -15.41 34.47 -20.46
N GLU A 200 -15.27 33.66 -21.51
CA GLU A 200 -16.23 32.60 -21.86
C GLU A 200 -15.81 31.21 -21.39
N CYS A 201 -14.63 31.10 -20.76
CA CYS A 201 -14.00 29.82 -20.48
C CYS A 201 -14.37 29.21 -19.13
N THR A 202 -14.71 30.03 -18.13
CA THR A 202 -14.97 29.59 -16.76
C THR A 202 -16.03 30.46 -16.10
N ASP A 203 -16.83 29.88 -15.20
CA ASP A 203 -17.79 30.65 -14.38
C ASP A 203 -17.10 31.52 -13.32
N PHE A 204 -15.84 31.26 -13.02
CA PHE A 204 -15.00 32.07 -12.15
C PHE A 204 -14.42 33.27 -12.90
N SER A 205 -14.12 34.36 -12.17
CA SER A 205 -13.37 35.47 -12.77
C SER A 205 -12.01 34.98 -13.30
N PRO A 206 -11.56 35.44 -14.49
CA PRO A 206 -10.30 34.98 -15.09
C PRO A 206 -9.08 34.93 -14.15
N PRO A 207 -8.79 35.95 -13.31
CA PRO A 207 -7.63 35.88 -12.42
C PRO A 207 -7.74 34.77 -11.36
N VAL A 208 -8.95 34.51 -10.85
CA VAL A 208 -9.19 33.44 -9.88
C VAL A 208 -9.03 32.07 -10.53
N ALA A 209 -9.63 31.87 -11.71
CA ALA A 209 -9.48 30.62 -12.45
C ALA A 209 -8.00 30.33 -12.76
N MET A 210 -7.27 31.33 -13.27
CA MET A 210 -5.82 31.21 -13.52
C MET A 210 -5.04 30.81 -12.26
N MET A 211 -5.31 31.47 -11.12
CA MET A 211 -4.63 31.16 -9.87
C MET A 211 -4.88 29.71 -9.42
N LEU A 212 -6.13 29.24 -9.46
CA LEU A 212 -6.50 27.86 -9.11
C LEU A 212 -5.79 26.84 -10.01
N MET A 213 -5.77 27.10 -11.32
CA MET A 213 -5.09 26.26 -12.30
C MET A 213 -3.57 26.23 -12.10
N ILE A 214 -2.95 27.36 -11.77
CA ILE A 214 -1.51 27.43 -11.49
C ILE A 214 -1.17 26.59 -10.27
N PHE A 215 -1.92 26.73 -9.16
CA PHE A 215 -1.68 25.92 -7.96
C PHE A 215 -1.90 24.43 -8.21
N LEU A 216 -2.92 24.07 -9.01
CA LEU A 216 -3.12 22.69 -9.42
C LEU A 216 -1.92 22.15 -10.22
N CYS A 217 -1.41 22.91 -11.18
CA CYS A 217 -0.24 22.50 -11.95
C CYS A 217 0.99 22.31 -11.05
N LEU A 218 1.25 23.24 -10.13
CA LEU A 218 2.36 23.14 -9.18
C LEU A 218 2.24 21.90 -8.28
N GLU A 219 1.05 21.66 -7.75
CA GLU A 219 0.73 20.45 -6.99
C GLU A 219 0.96 19.19 -7.83
N ALA A 220 0.36 19.13 -9.01
CA ALA A 220 0.43 17.98 -9.89
C ALA A 220 1.88 17.65 -10.28
N PHE A 221 2.70 18.64 -10.62
CA PHE A 221 4.13 18.44 -10.93
C PHE A 221 4.89 17.91 -9.72
N LEU A 222 4.73 18.52 -8.55
CA LEU A 222 5.43 18.11 -7.33
C LEU A 222 5.12 16.65 -6.97
N PHE A 223 3.83 16.32 -6.93
CA PHE A 223 3.40 14.96 -6.57
C PHE A 223 3.69 13.96 -7.68
N LEU A 224 3.65 14.34 -8.96
CA LEU A 224 4.02 13.45 -10.05
C LEU A 224 5.48 12.99 -9.93
N THR A 225 6.41 13.94 -9.74
CA THR A 225 7.83 13.60 -9.60
C THR A 225 8.06 12.66 -8.42
N PHE A 226 7.49 12.97 -7.25
CA PHE A 226 7.66 12.14 -6.07
C PHE A 226 7.05 10.74 -6.25
N THR A 227 5.82 10.66 -6.74
CA THR A 227 5.09 9.39 -6.84
C THR A 227 5.61 8.49 -7.95
N VAL A 228 6.11 9.03 -9.08
CA VAL A 228 6.76 8.24 -10.12
C VAL A 228 8.03 7.59 -9.60
N VAL A 229 8.86 8.35 -8.86
CA VAL A 229 10.07 7.81 -8.24
C VAL A 229 9.71 6.71 -7.24
N MET A 230 8.78 6.98 -6.31
CA MET A 230 8.36 6.01 -5.31
C MET A 230 7.73 4.75 -5.93
N PHE A 231 6.87 4.90 -6.93
CA PHE A 231 6.30 3.78 -7.66
C PHE A 231 7.39 2.95 -8.32
N GLY A 232 8.33 3.59 -9.03
CA GLY A 232 9.46 2.94 -9.66
C GLY A 232 10.34 2.17 -8.66
N THR A 233 10.66 2.79 -7.51
CA THR A 233 11.46 2.13 -6.47
C THR A 233 10.72 0.95 -5.84
N GLN A 234 9.41 1.04 -5.63
CA GLN A 234 8.63 -0.08 -5.11
C GLN A 234 8.58 -1.24 -6.12
N ILE A 235 8.29 -0.96 -7.39
CA ILE A 235 8.25 -2.01 -8.43
C ILE A 235 9.62 -2.66 -8.56
N HIS A 236 10.70 -1.88 -8.57
CA HIS A 236 12.06 -2.41 -8.59
C HIS A 236 12.35 -3.30 -7.37
N SER A 237 11.96 -2.87 -6.17
CA SER A 237 12.17 -3.61 -4.92
C SER A 237 11.40 -4.94 -4.92
N ILE A 238 10.15 -4.94 -5.39
CA ILE A 238 9.35 -6.16 -5.56
C ILE A 238 9.96 -7.10 -6.61
N CYS A 239 10.43 -6.55 -7.73
CA CYS A 239 11.03 -7.33 -8.82
C CYS A 239 12.35 -8.02 -8.43
N ASN A 240 13.09 -7.44 -7.48
CA ASN A 240 14.36 -7.97 -7.00
C ASN A 240 14.25 -8.70 -5.66
N ASP A 241 13.04 -8.79 -5.08
CA ASP A 241 12.74 -9.34 -3.75
C ASP A 241 13.61 -8.73 -2.63
N GLU A 242 13.81 -7.42 -2.70
CA GLU A 242 14.56 -6.62 -1.73
C GLU A 242 13.67 -5.54 -1.12
N THR A 243 13.86 -5.21 0.15
CA THR A 243 13.27 -4.04 0.80
C THR A 243 14.24 -2.85 0.72
N GLU A 244 13.74 -1.63 0.92
CA GLU A 244 14.59 -0.44 0.98
C GLU A 244 15.67 -0.53 2.07
N ILE A 245 15.35 -1.11 3.24
CA ILE A 245 16.33 -1.30 4.33
C ILE A 245 17.45 -2.24 3.90
N GLU A 246 17.12 -3.36 3.23
CA GLU A 246 18.11 -4.33 2.75
C GLU A 246 19.04 -3.71 1.70
N ARG A 247 18.46 -2.92 0.78
CA ARG A 247 19.21 -2.16 -0.23
C ARG A 247 20.18 -1.17 0.40
N LEU A 248 19.73 -0.38 1.37
CA LEU A 248 20.58 0.64 2.02
C LEU A 248 21.70 0.04 2.87
N LYS A 249 21.48 -1.15 3.44
CA LYS A 249 22.50 -1.83 4.26
C LYS A 249 23.48 -2.68 3.47
N ASN A 250 23.27 -2.85 2.16
CA ASN A 250 24.05 -3.77 1.32
C ASN A 250 24.17 -5.17 1.93
N GLU A 251 23.09 -5.66 2.57
CA GLU A 251 23.07 -7.00 3.16
C GLU A 251 23.09 -8.04 2.04
N LYS A 252 24.06 -8.98 2.07
CA LYS A 252 24.06 -10.11 1.14
C LYS A 252 22.83 -10.98 1.44
N PRO A 253 22.01 -11.32 0.44
CA PRO A 253 20.80 -12.10 0.67
C PRO A 253 21.16 -13.47 1.25
N THR A 254 20.59 -13.79 2.40
CA THR A 254 20.71 -15.11 3.04
C THR A 254 19.54 -16.03 2.68
N TRP A 255 18.71 -15.63 1.71
CA TRP A 255 17.54 -16.35 1.23
C TRP A 255 17.62 -16.51 -0.30
N GLU A 256 16.91 -17.49 -0.83
CA GLU A 256 16.73 -17.63 -2.27
C GLU A 256 15.83 -16.52 -2.79
N ARG A 257 16.35 -15.71 -3.72
CA ARG A 257 15.59 -14.62 -4.33
C ARG A 257 14.47 -15.19 -5.19
N ARG A 258 13.28 -14.64 -5.02
CA ARG A 258 12.18 -14.92 -5.95
C ARG A 258 12.51 -14.39 -7.34
N VAL A 259 12.22 -15.19 -8.36
CA VAL A 259 12.18 -14.70 -9.74
C VAL A 259 11.16 -13.57 -9.85
N ARG A 260 11.45 -12.57 -10.68
CA ARG A 260 10.71 -11.29 -10.81
C ARG A 260 9.19 -11.44 -10.74
N TRP A 261 8.66 -12.42 -11.44
CA TRP A 261 7.22 -12.66 -11.53
C TRP A 261 6.61 -13.23 -10.24
N GLU A 262 7.34 -14.07 -9.52
CA GLU A 262 6.90 -14.59 -8.23
C GLU A 262 6.82 -13.51 -7.16
N GLY A 263 7.69 -12.49 -7.22
CA GLY A 263 7.59 -11.31 -6.36
C GLY A 263 6.30 -10.52 -6.62
N MET A 264 6.01 -10.23 -7.89
CA MET A 264 4.78 -9.54 -8.29
C MET A 264 3.52 -10.33 -7.89
N LYS A 265 3.49 -11.65 -8.15
CA LYS A 265 2.37 -12.52 -7.75
C LYS A 265 2.19 -12.58 -6.24
N ALA A 266 3.28 -12.54 -5.47
CA ALA A 266 3.21 -12.55 -4.00
C ALA A 266 2.58 -11.26 -3.45
N VAL A 267 2.90 -10.10 -4.04
CA VAL A 267 2.37 -8.80 -3.57
C VAL A 267 0.95 -8.53 -4.07
N PHE A 268 0.68 -8.81 -5.35
CA PHE A 268 -0.61 -8.48 -5.99
C PHE A 268 -1.63 -9.63 -5.97
N GLY A 269 -1.22 -10.82 -5.53
CA GLY A 269 -2.10 -11.97 -5.33
C GLY A 269 -2.43 -12.69 -6.64
N GLY A 270 -1.84 -13.87 -6.83
CA GLY A 270 -2.14 -14.76 -7.94
C GLY A 270 -1.58 -14.27 -9.29
N PRO A 271 -1.99 -14.88 -10.42
CA PRO A 271 -1.54 -14.49 -11.75
C PRO A 271 -2.03 -13.07 -12.11
N PRO A 272 -1.40 -12.41 -13.10
CA PRO A 272 -1.82 -11.08 -13.52
C PRO A 272 -3.27 -11.06 -13.95
N SER A 273 -3.97 -10.07 -13.43
CA SER A 273 -5.38 -9.87 -13.70
C SER A 273 -5.73 -8.41 -13.43
N PHE A 274 -6.88 -7.96 -13.93
CA PHE A 274 -7.41 -6.63 -13.59
C PHE A 274 -7.61 -6.43 -12.08
N LEU A 275 -7.72 -7.52 -11.32
CA LEU A 275 -7.79 -7.47 -9.87
C LEU A 275 -6.54 -6.84 -9.25
N TRP A 276 -5.37 -6.90 -9.88
CA TRP A 276 -4.13 -6.30 -9.37
C TRP A 276 -4.31 -4.80 -9.11
N PHE A 277 -5.06 -4.12 -9.97
CA PHE A 277 -5.34 -2.69 -9.88
C PHE A 277 -6.48 -2.36 -8.92
N ASN A 278 -7.21 -3.35 -8.42
CA ASN A 278 -8.38 -3.12 -7.58
C ASN A 278 -8.00 -3.06 -6.08
N PRO A 279 -8.10 -1.87 -5.43
CA PRO A 279 -7.80 -1.72 -4.00
C PRO A 279 -8.89 -2.27 -3.09
N PHE A 280 -10.04 -2.69 -3.63
CA PHE A 280 -11.14 -3.31 -2.89
C PHE A 280 -10.99 -4.83 -2.72
N THR A 281 -9.95 -5.42 -3.31
CA THR A 281 -9.62 -6.83 -3.13
C THR A 281 -9.43 -7.18 -1.65
N GLY A 282 -10.03 -8.30 -1.23
CA GLY A 282 -9.95 -8.79 0.16
C GLY A 282 -10.90 -8.11 1.17
N LEU A 283 -11.73 -7.13 0.77
CA LEU A 283 -12.80 -6.62 1.64
C LEU A 283 -13.89 -7.69 1.80
N ARG A 284 -13.86 -8.44 2.90
CA ARG A 284 -15.01 -9.26 3.31
C ARG A 284 -16.01 -8.36 4.03
N LEU A 285 -17.05 -7.93 3.32
CA LEU A 285 -18.16 -7.10 3.84
C LEU A 285 -19.03 -7.81 4.91
N ARG A 286 -18.54 -8.85 5.60
CA ARG A 286 -19.37 -9.84 6.31
C ARG A 286 -19.71 -9.48 7.75
N ARG A 287 -19.31 -8.33 8.30
CA ARG A 287 -19.49 -8.06 9.75
C ARG A 287 -19.88 -6.65 10.20
N LEU A 288 -20.24 -5.73 9.30
CA LEU A 288 -20.83 -4.46 9.74
C LEU A 288 -22.32 -4.60 10.14
N LEU A 289 -22.99 -5.70 9.77
CA LEU A 289 -24.42 -5.93 10.06
C LEU A 289 -24.69 -6.87 11.25
N MET A 290 -23.71 -7.60 11.77
CA MET A 290 -23.94 -8.56 12.88
C MET A 290 -23.66 -8.03 14.28
N THR A 291 -23.09 -6.83 14.43
CA THR A 291 -22.87 -6.23 15.75
C THR A 291 -24.10 -5.52 16.32
N ARG A 292 -25.19 -5.36 15.54
CA ARG A 292 -26.41 -4.68 16.01
C ARG A 292 -27.46 -5.61 16.61
N THR A 293 -27.38 -6.93 16.43
CA THR A 293 -28.43 -7.88 16.90
C THR A 293 -28.12 -8.63 18.19
N ARG A 294 -26.95 -8.43 18.83
CA ARG A 294 -26.57 -9.17 20.06
C ARG A 294 -26.58 -8.34 21.35
N ARG A 295 -27.31 -7.21 21.40
CA ARG A 295 -27.43 -6.35 22.60
C ARG A 295 -28.84 -6.26 23.21
N SER A 296 -29.75 -7.17 22.87
CA SER A 296 -31.06 -7.30 23.53
C SER A 296 -31.32 -8.76 23.91
N GLY A 297 -30.86 -9.15 25.09
CA GLY A 297 -31.11 -10.45 25.68
C GLY A 297 -30.77 -10.35 27.16
N VAL A 298 -31.65 -9.71 27.92
CA VAL A 298 -31.60 -9.60 29.37
C VAL A 298 -31.86 -10.99 29.96
N GLU A 299 -30.93 -11.47 30.78
CA GLU A 299 -31.12 -12.61 31.67
C GLU A 299 -32.27 -12.34 32.64
N PHE A 300 -33.22 -13.26 32.73
CA PHE A 300 -34.07 -13.41 33.90
C PHE A 300 -33.99 -14.88 34.35
N SER A 301 -33.36 -15.08 35.49
CA SER A 301 -33.42 -16.32 36.28
C SER A 301 -34.50 -16.19 37.34
N VAL A 302 -35.45 -17.12 37.35
CA VAL A 302 -36.22 -17.57 38.52
C VAL A 302 -36.21 -19.09 38.46
#